data_AF-G4HJW0-F1
#
_entry.id   AF-G4HJW0-F1
#
_cell.length_a   1.000
_cell.length_b   1.000
_cell.length_c   1.000
_cell.angle_alpha   90.00
_cell.angle_beta   90.00
_cell.angle_gamma   90.00
#
_symmetry.space_group_name_H-M   'P 1'
#
loop_
_entity.id
_entity.type
_entity.pdbx_description
1 polymer ?
#
loop_
_entity_poly.entity_id
_entity_poly.type
_entity_poly.pdbx_seq_one_letter_code
_entity_poly.pdbx_strand_id
1 'polypeptide(L)'
;MIREIEEQFTEEILAEAIKRYDINRDNIRSMGGYESFVYEYHKNNAFFILKISHTIRRSINNIRGEIEFLNFLSKKGLAVSNALPSTRGNMVEEIAAENGSFLAISYEMALGKEVSDEDWNESLYEKWGECYSRSFLYKVRVLLLF
;
A
#
# COMPACT_ATOMS: atom_id res chain seq x y z
N MET A 1 -4.54 11.37 -10.55
CA MET A 1 -5.08 10.06 -10.98
C MET A 1 -5.29 10.04 -12.49
N ILE A 2 -5.24 8.87 -13.16
CA ILE A 2 -5.61 8.79 -14.59
C ILE A 2 -7.14 8.83 -14.66
N ARG A 3 -7.69 9.74 -15.47
CA ARG A 3 -9.13 10.00 -15.54
C ARG A 3 -9.97 8.75 -15.81
N GLU A 4 -9.53 7.88 -16.70
CA GLU A 4 -10.23 6.62 -17.03
C GLU A 4 -10.31 5.66 -15.83
N ILE A 5 -9.32 5.67 -14.93
CA ILE A 5 -9.35 4.86 -13.69
C ILE A 5 -10.37 5.46 -12.72
N GLU A 6 -10.40 6.78 -12.61
CA GLU A 6 -11.29 7.51 -11.71
C GLU A 6 -12.76 7.35 -12.10
N GLU A 7 -13.08 7.44 -13.40
CA GLU A 7 -14.43 7.28 -13.93
C GLU A 7 -15.00 5.85 -13.75
N GLN A 8 -14.13 4.83 -13.70
CA GLN A 8 -14.52 3.43 -13.48
C GLN A 8 -14.61 3.03 -12.00
N PHE A 9 -14.09 3.84 -11.08
CA PHE A 9 -14.07 3.48 -9.67
C PHE A 9 -15.43 3.77 -9.02
N THR A 10 -16.08 2.72 -8.52
CA THR A 10 -17.41 2.82 -7.92
C THR A 10 -17.45 2.32 -6.47
N GLU A 11 -18.54 2.62 -5.77
CA GLU A 11 -18.78 2.10 -4.41
C GLU A 11 -18.83 0.56 -4.38
N GLU A 12 -19.24 -0.09 -5.46
CA GLU A 12 -19.23 -1.56 -5.57
C GLU A 12 -17.80 -2.11 -5.61
N ILE A 13 -16.87 -1.44 -6.30
CA ILE A 13 -15.45 -1.83 -6.30
C ILE A 13 -14.86 -1.72 -4.88
N LEU A 14 -15.15 -0.62 -4.19
CA LEU A 14 -14.72 -0.43 -2.81
C LEU A 14 -15.35 -1.49 -1.88
N ALA A 15 -16.65 -1.75 -2.00
CA ALA A 15 -17.35 -2.73 -1.19
C ALA A 15 -16.81 -4.15 -1.39
N GLU A 16 -16.48 -4.52 -2.63
CA GLU A 16 -15.87 -5.81 -2.94
C GLU A 16 -14.44 -5.92 -2.37
N ALA A 17 -13.65 -4.84 -2.41
CA ALA A 17 -12.33 -4.80 -1.77
C ALA A 17 -12.45 -4.97 -0.24
N ILE A 18 -13.35 -4.21 0.40
CA ILE A 18 -13.65 -4.29 1.84
C ILE A 18 -14.03 -5.71 2.23
N LYS A 19 -14.92 -6.34 1.47
CA LYS A 19 -15.39 -7.70 1.71
C LYS A 19 -14.25 -8.71 1.62
N ARG A 20 -13.38 -8.62 0.61
CA ARG A 20 -12.27 -9.57 0.41
C ARG A 20 -11.24 -9.54 1.52
N TYR A 21 -11.04 -8.39 2.15
CA TYR A 21 -10.13 -8.23 3.31
C TYR A 21 -10.85 -8.30 4.66
N ASP A 22 -12.16 -8.57 4.67
CA ASP A 22 -13.00 -8.62 5.88
C ASP A 22 -12.80 -7.35 6.73
N ILE A 23 -12.96 -6.20 6.07
CA ILE A 23 -12.86 -4.87 6.67
C ILE A 23 -14.27 -4.45 7.10
N ASN A 24 -14.40 -3.88 8.30
CA ASN A 24 -15.66 -3.26 8.71
C ASN A 24 -15.81 -1.90 8.01
N ARG A 25 -16.94 -1.68 7.31
CA ARG A 25 -17.23 -0.43 6.58
C ARG A 25 -17.28 0.81 7.49
N ASP A 26 -17.58 0.65 8.78
CA ASP A 26 -17.57 1.76 9.74
C ASP A 26 -16.16 2.15 10.19
N ASN A 27 -15.16 1.29 9.92
CA ASN A 27 -13.78 1.45 10.36
C ASN A 27 -12.82 1.72 9.20
N ILE A 28 -13.30 2.21 8.05
CA ILE A 28 -12.48 2.57 6.89
C ILE A 28 -12.64 4.06 6.55
N ARG A 29 -11.53 4.73 6.26
CA ARG A 29 -11.46 6.16 5.96
C ARG A 29 -10.61 6.39 4.73
N SER A 30 -11.12 7.19 3.79
CA SER A 30 -10.32 7.62 2.64
C SER A 30 -9.20 8.57 3.09
N MET A 31 -7.98 8.26 2.66
CA MET A 31 -6.79 9.10 2.81
C MET A 31 -6.49 9.88 1.52
N GLY A 32 -7.34 9.75 0.50
CA GLY A 32 -7.11 10.27 -0.84
C GLY A 32 -6.13 9.40 -1.63
N GLY A 33 -5.29 10.04 -2.43
CA GLY A 33 -4.23 9.38 -3.19
C GLY A 33 -4.10 9.92 -4.61
N TYR A 34 -2.86 9.92 -5.14
CA TYR A 34 -2.58 10.52 -6.44
C TYR A 34 -2.60 9.48 -7.58
N GLU A 35 -2.00 8.30 -7.35
CA GLU A 35 -1.89 7.22 -8.33
C GLU A 35 -2.84 6.05 -8.08
N SER A 36 -3.40 5.97 -6.88
CA SER A 36 -4.28 4.91 -6.38
C SER A 36 -5.23 5.48 -5.35
N PHE A 37 -6.34 4.80 -5.09
CA PHE A 37 -7.20 5.11 -3.96
C PHE A 37 -6.60 4.48 -2.70
N VAL A 38 -6.37 5.30 -1.67
CA VAL A 38 -5.75 4.87 -0.42
C VAL A 38 -6.74 5.06 0.71
N TYR A 39 -6.95 4.00 1.47
CA TYR A 39 -7.81 4.00 2.63
C TYR A 39 -7.06 3.51 3.85
N GLU A 40 -7.25 4.18 4.97
CA GLU A 40 -6.88 3.66 6.28
C GLU A 40 -8.04 2.84 6.82
N TYR A 41 -7.76 1.71 7.46
CA TYR A 41 -8.78 0.98 8.20
C TYR A 41 -8.27 0.39 9.51
N HIS A 42 -9.21 0.16 10.44
CA HIS A 42 -8.91 -0.41 11.75
C HIS A 42 -9.50 -1.82 11.90
N LYS A 43 -8.66 -2.79 12.29
CA LYS A 43 -9.03 -4.19 12.52
C LYS A 43 -8.19 -4.80 13.64
N ASN A 44 -8.80 -5.60 14.52
CA ASN A 44 -8.11 -6.30 15.61
C ASN A 44 -7.17 -5.39 16.45
N ASN A 45 -7.62 -4.18 16.77
CA ASN A 45 -6.87 -3.18 17.54
C ASN A 45 -5.57 -2.67 16.86
N ALA A 46 -5.50 -2.73 15.53
CA ALA A 46 -4.39 -2.24 14.71
C ALA A 46 -4.91 -1.50 13.46
N PHE A 47 -4.10 -0.55 12.98
CA PHE A 47 -4.36 0.19 11.74
C PHE A 47 -3.64 -0.43 10.55
N PHE A 48 -4.27 -0.29 9.40
CA PHE A 48 -3.82 -0.86 8.13
C PHE A 48 -4.13 0.09 6.98
N ILE A 49 -3.48 -0.12 5.84
CA ILE A 49 -3.71 0.64 4.61
C ILE A 49 -4.25 -0.30 3.53
N LEU A 50 -5.43 0.02 3.00
CA LEU A 50 -5.96 -0.58 1.78
C LEU A 50 -5.62 0.33 0.60
N LYS A 51 -4.84 -0.18 -0.35
CA LYS A 51 -4.50 0.49 -1.60
C LYS A 51 -5.24 -0.18 -2.75
N ILE A 52 -5.98 0.60 -3.52
CA ILE A 52 -6.68 0.14 -4.72
C ILE A 52 -6.09 0.86 -5.94
N SER A 53 -5.38 0.11 -6.76
CA SER A 53 -4.83 0.56 -8.04
C SER A 53 -5.58 -0.08 -9.21
N HIS A 54 -5.09 0.05 -10.43
CA HIS A 54 -5.74 -0.45 -11.63
C HIS A 54 -4.75 -0.92 -12.68
N THR A 55 -5.15 -1.93 -13.47
CA THR A 55 -4.29 -2.59 -14.47
C THR A 55 -3.83 -1.67 -15.60
N ILE A 56 -4.58 -0.61 -15.93
CA ILE A 56 -4.17 0.45 -16.87
C ILE A 56 -2.81 1.06 -16.48
N ARG A 57 -2.53 1.19 -15.18
CA ARG A 57 -1.28 1.80 -14.68
C ARG A 57 -0.22 0.78 -14.31
N ARG A 58 -0.62 -0.32 -13.66
CA ARG A 58 0.29 -1.34 -13.13
C ARG A 58 -0.21 -2.73 -13.45
N SER A 59 0.62 -3.55 -14.06
CA SER A 59 0.30 -4.97 -14.21
C SER A 59 0.30 -5.68 -12.85
N ILE A 60 -0.52 -6.72 -12.71
CA ILE A 60 -0.55 -7.56 -11.53
C ILE A 60 0.82 -8.17 -11.20
N ASN A 61 1.61 -8.51 -12.22
CA ASN A 61 2.96 -9.05 -12.05
C ASN A 61 3.93 -8.03 -11.47
N ASN A 62 3.79 -6.74 -11.81
CA ASN A 62 4.61 -5.70 -11.18
C ASN A 62 4.32 -5.57 -9.68
N ILE A 63 3.03 -5.56 -9.31
CA ILE A 63 2.61 -5.49 -7.90
C ILE A 63 3.06 -6.72 -7.13
N ARG A 64 2.93 -7.92 -7.70
CA ARG A 64 3.43 -9.15 -7.07
C ARG A 64 4.93 -9.09 -6.81
N GLY A 65 5.71 -8.64 -7.80
CA GLY A 65 7.15 -8.45 -7.62
C GLY A 65 7.50 -7.43 -6.53
N GLU A 66 6.74 -6.34 -6.42
CA GLU A 66 6.88 -5.35 -5.35
C GLU A 66 6.62 -5.98 -3.97
N ILE A 67 5.53 -6.73 -3.84
CA ILE A 67 5.17 -7.42 -2.58
C ILE A 67 6.21 -8.47 -2.20
N GLU A 68 6.65 -9.29 -3.15
CA GLU A 68 7.71 -10.28 -2.93
C GLU A 68 8.99 -9.62 -2.42
N PHE A 69 9.33 -8.45 -2.97
CA PHE A 69 10.49 -7.70 -2.59
C PHE A 69 10.35 -7.04 -1.20
N LEU A 70 9.20 -6.44 -0.88
CA LEU A 70 8.91 -5.93 0.47
C LEU A 70 9.03 -7.04 1.53
N ASN A 71 8.45 -8.20 1.24
CA ASN A 71 8.55 -9.37 2.12
C ASN A 71 10.00 -9.86 2.28
N PHE A 72 10.81 -9.77 1.22
CA PHE A 72 12.25 -10.07 1.30
C PHE A 72 12.98 -9.06 2.20
N LEU A 73 12.73 -7.76 2.07
CA LEU A 73 13.34 -6.73 2.90
C LEU A 73 12.95 -6.87 4.38
N SER A 74 11.68 -7.16 4.65
CA SER A 74 11.20 -7.42 6.01
C SER A 74 11.93 -8.60 6.64
N LYS A 75 12.11 -9.71 5.90
CA LYS A 75 12.92 -10.86 6.32
C LYS A 75 14.40 -10.54 6.57
N LYS A 76 14.92 -9.44 6.01
CA LYS A 76 16.27 -8.93 6.26
C LYS A 76 16.34 -7.93 7.41
N GLY A 77 15.25 -7.73 8.15
CA GLY A 77 15.19 -6.84 9.30
C GLY A 77 15.17 -5.37 8.92
N LEU A 78 14.66 -5.04 7.74
CA LEU A 78 14.32 -3.65 7.40
C LEU A 78 12.87 -3.38 7.84
N ALA A 79 12.64 -2.20 8.40
CA ALA A 79 11.31 -1.73 8.74
C ALA A 79 10.57 -1.33 7.45
N VAL A 80 9.67 -2.19 7.00
CA VAL A 80 8.82 -1.98 5.82
C VAL A 80 7.40 -2.39 6.16
N SER A 81 6.42 -1.76 5.51
CA SER A 81 5.01 -2.16 5.60
C SER A 81 4.77 -3.43 4.80
N ASN A 82 4.54 -4.56 5.46
CA ASN A 82 4.25 -5.82 4.78
C ASN A 82 2.85 -5.79 4.15
N ALA A 83 2.70 -6.46 3.01
CA ALA A 83 1.39 -6.73 2.46
C ALA A 83 0.72 -7.88 3.22
N LEU A 84 -0.60 -7.79 3.37
CA LEU A 84 -1.41 -8.75 4.09
C LEU A 84 -2.25 -9.59 3.11
N PRO A 85 -2.41 -10.89 3.35
CA PRO A 85 -3.29 -11.71 2.54
C PRO A 85 -4.75 -11.34 2.78
N SER A 86 -5.55 -11.45 1.73
CA SER A 86 -7.01 -11.42 1.83
C SER A 86 -7.55 -12.63 2.59
N THR A 87 -8.86 -12.65 2.85
CA THR A 87 -9.57 -13.83 3.39
C THR A 87 -9.42 -15.08 2.53
N ARG A 88 -9.08 -14.91 1.24
CA ARG A 88 -8.84 -16.00 0.29
C ARG A 88 -7.37 -16.43 0.20
N GLY A 89 -6.49 -15.80 0.98
CA GLY A 89 -5.06 -16.06 0.98
C GLY A 89 -4.30 -15.35 -0.15
N ASN A 90 -4.94 -14.46 -0.92
CA ASN A 90 -4.27 -13.73 -2.00
C ASN A 90 -3.60 -12.46 -1.48
N MET A 91 -2.37 -12.19 -1.91
CA MET A 91 -1.68 -10.92 -1.61
C MET A 91 -2.17 -9.74 -2.47
N VAL A 92 -2.82 -10.03 -3.60
CA VAL A 92 -3.41 -9.04 -4.50
C VAL A 92 -4.78 -9.55 -4.90
N GLU A 93 -5.80 -8.74 -4.68
CA GLU A 93 -7.17 -9.06 -5.02
C GLU A 93 -7.58 -8.32 -6.29
N GLU A 94 -7.94 -9.08 -7.33
CA GLU A 94 -8.31 -8.53 -8.64
C GLU A 94 -9.84 -8.41 -8.77
N ILE A 95 -10.33 -7.19 -8.95
CA ILE A 95 -11.75 -6.86 -9.05
C ILE A 95 -12.00 -6.36 -10.46
N ALA A 96 -12.82 -7.08 -11.23
CA ALA A 96 -13.10 -6.74 -12.62
C ALA A 96 -13.74 -5.35 -12.74
N ALA A 97 -13.34 -4.61 -13.76
CA ALA A 97 -13.93 -3.35 -14.20
C ALA A 97 -14.35 -3.47 -15.68
N GLU A 98 -14.93 -2.43 -16.25
CA GLU A 98 -15.28 -2.40 -17.67
C GLU A 98 -14.04 -2.58 -18.56
N ASN A 99 -12.97 -1.82 -18.27
CA ASN A 99 -11.70 -1.88 -18.97
C ASN A 99 -10.58 -2.37 -18.05
N GLY A 100 -10.43 -3.68 -17.89
CA GLY A 100 -9.39 -4.27 -17.06
C GLY A 100 -9.87 -4.55 -15.64
N SER A 101 -9.02 -4.29 -14.65
CA SER A 101 -9.28 -4.69 -13.26
C SER A 101 -8.68 -3.71 -12.27
N PHE A 102 -9.40 -3.48 -11.17
CA PHE A 102 -8.85 -2.91 -9.96
C PHE A 102 -8.04 -3.94 -9.19
N LEU A 103 -6.94 -3.49 -8.59
CA LEU A 103 -6.01 -4.32 -7.84
C LEU A 103 -5.97 -3.81 -6.40
N ALA A 104 -6.60 -4.55 -5.49
CA ALA A 104 -6.71 -4.22 -4.08
C ALA A 104 -5.65 -4.96 -3.25
N ILE A 105 -4.87 -4.22 -2.49
CA ILE A 105 -3.78 -4.73 -1.66
C ILE A 105 -3.91 -4.11 -0.27
N SER A 106 -3.83 -4.93 0.77
CA SER A 106 -3.75 -4.43 2.14
C SER A 106 -2.32 -4.46 2.65
N TYR A 107 -1.92 -3.45 3.44
CA TYR A 107 -0.61 -3.30 4.04
C TYR A 107 -0.71 -2.99 5.53
N GLU A 108 0.31 -3.40 6.29
CA GLU A 108 0.54 -2.93 7.65
C GLU A 108 0.76 -1.41 7.67
N MET A 109 0.11 -0.71 8.60
CA MET A 109 0.41 0.70 8.83
C MET A 109 1.84 0.83 9.36
N ALA A 110 2.61 1.76 8.79
CA ALA A 110 3.94 2.07 9.32
C ALA A 110 3.80 2.65 10.73
N LEU A 111 4.53 2.10 11.70
CA LEU A 111 4.57 2.64 13.05
C LEU A 111 5.40 3.93 13.05
N GLY A 112 4.81 5.01 13.56
CA GLY A 112 5.51 6.30 13.69
C GLY A 112 4.58 7.49 13.48
N LYS A 113 5.18 8.68 13.48
CA LYS A 113 4.52 9.93 13.08
C LYS A 113 5.17 10.45 11.80
N GLU A 114 4.41 11.23 11.03
CA GLU A 114 5.02 12.05 9.99
C GLU A 114 6.07 12.98 10.61
N VAL A 115 7.13 13.22 9.85
CA VAL A 115 8.22 14.12 10.22
C VAL A 115 7.66 15.54 10.27
N SER A 116 7.72 16.19 11.43
CA SER A 116 7.36 17.60 11.56
C SER A 116 8.57 18.50 11.28
N ASP A 117 8.34 19.80 11.14
CA ASP A 117 9.40 20.82 10.97
C ASP A 117 10.51 20.72 12.03
N GLU A 118 10.16 20.30 13.25
CA GLU A 118 11.07 20.15 14.38
C GLU A 118 11.96 18.90 14.28
N ASP A 119 11.52 17.88 13.56
CA ASP A 119 12.24 16.62 13.38
C ASP A 119 13.38 16.77 12.33
N TRP A 120 13.39 17.84 11.53
CA TRP A 120 14.39 18.12 10.48
C TRP A 120 15.75 18.58 11.05
N ASN A 121 16.53 17.62 11.50
CA ASN A 121 17.87 17.83 12.06
C ASN A 121 18.90 16.81 11.53
N GLU A 122 20.17 17.02 11.91
CA GLU A 122 21.29 16.18 11.47
C GLU A 122 21.08 14.69 11.77
N SER A 123 20.53 14.35 12.94
CA SER A 123 20.26 12.95 13.30
C SER A 123 19.23 12.30 12.38
N LEU A 124 18.21 13.04 11.93
CA LEU A 124 17.27 12.54 10.94
C LEU A 124 17.96 12.26 9.60
N TYR A 125 18.82 13.17 9.13
CA TYR A 125 19.56 13.00 7.88
C TYR A 125 20.47 11.77 7.91
N GLU A 126 21.20 11.56 9.01
CA GLU A 126 22.06 10.39 9.20
C GLU A 126 21.24 9.09 9.16
N LYS A 127 20.18 8.99 9.97
CA LYS A 127 19.31 7.80 10.00
C LYS A 127 18.66 7.52 8.65
N TRP A 128 18.28 8.59 7.92
CA TRP A 128 17.74 8.44 6.58
C TRP A 128 18.79 7.91 5.60
N GLY A 129 20.02 8.43 5.65
CA GLY A 129 21.15 7.95 4.86
C GLY A 129 21.48 6.48 5.14
N GLU A 130 21.49 6.06 6.40
CA GLU A 130 21.68 4.66 6.81
C GLU A 130 20.58 3.76 6.24
N CYS A 131 19.31 4.16 6.38
CA CYS A 131 18.17 3.42 5.87
C CYS A 131 18.21 3.29 4.34
N TYR A 132 18.53 4.38 3.65
CA TYR A 132 18.65 4.42 2.20
C TYR A 132 19.81 3.56 1.70
N SER A 133 20.98 3.64 2.35
CA SER A 133 22.15 2.79 2.04
C SER A 133 21.85 1.31 2.24
N ARG A 134 21.18 0.95 3.36
CA ARG A 134 20.72 -0.42 3.61
C ARG A 134 19.76 -0.90 2.53
N SER A 135 18.87 -0.04 2.04
CA SER A 135 17.97 -0.39 0.94
C SER A 135 18.75 -0.55 -0.38
N PHE A 136 19.76 0.28 -0.65
CA PHE A 136 20.61 0.20 -1.84
C PHE A 136 21.51 -1.04 -1.89
N LEU A 137 21.95 -1.56 -0.74
CA LEU A 137 22.63 -2.87 -0.67
C LEU A 137 21.78 -3.99 -1.27
N TYR A 138 20.45 -3.81 -1.36
CA TYR A 138 19.53 -4.73 -2.00
C TYR A 138 19.04 -4.29 -3.41
N LYS A 139 19.65 -3.26 -4.03
CA LYS A 139 19.33 -2.64 -5.35
C LYS A 139 17.87 -2.18 -5.48
N VAL A 140 17.53 -0.94 -5.07
CA VAL A 140 16.12 -0.49 -5.08
C VAL A 140 15.92 0.99 -5.40
N ARG A 141 14.92 1.26 -6.26
CA ARG A 141 14.12 2.50 -6.27
C ARG A 141 12.90 2.25 -5.39
N VAL A 142 12.93 2.67 -4.12
CA VAL A 142 11.76 2.60 -3.24
C VAL A 142 10.94 3.87 -3.49
N LEU A 143 9.79 3.75 -4.15
CA LEU A 143 8.76 4.76 -3.97
C LEU A 143 8.19 4.53 -2.57
N LEU A 144 8.46 5.48 -1.67
CA LEU A 144 7.68 5.67 -0.46
C LEU A 144 6.20 5.66 -0.86
N LEU A 145 5.38 5.04 -0.02
CA LEU A 145 3.92 4.96 -0.15
C LEU A 145 3.30 6.37 -0.19
N PHE A 146 3.33 7.02 -1.36
CA PHE A 146 2.53 8.19 -1.74
C PHE A 146 2.29 8.18 -3.26
#